data_AF-A0A4Q1CTD1-F1
#
_entry.id   AF-A0A4Q1CTD1-F1
#
_cell.length_a   1.000
_cell.length_b   1.000
_cell.length_c   1.000
_cell.angle_alpha   90.00
_cell.angle_beta   90.00
_cell.angle_gamma   90.00
#
_symmetry.space_group_name_H-M   'P 1'
#
loop_
_entity.id
_entity.type
_entity.pdbx_description
1 polymer ?
#
loop_
_entity_poly.entity_id
_entity_poly.type
_entity_poly.pdbx_seq_one_letter_code
_entity_poly.pdbx_strand_id
1 'polypeptide(L)'
;MKVLQHSAYRGPRDRLRAALDNHRPGHMVFVIGPSGVGKTTMRRSVMREMFGNPNLWEKGKVPAIETFACLPVGAYFSSRYLARELLKELNAPTLTWALEGGSPRSSPPSDIQAEVRDRDLQLGRYQLRLTEAECWSSVRRSMVARDCKYVAIDQISALLVNHKNKSPADHALHLMTLAESAGSMLIMTGIHRAVQLWSIESELRRSVTSIWVPPYSVRRKEDRAPFLRLLTSLSERHNFSKQDLLIRMAADLLVATGGVYGEVAQLLSRAADAAKQEGSERILKRHIEASYYSDNDLANLWRDIEDFEDAMEAGSATARAKPLTSSWTSSYGEVCREV
;
A
#
# COMPACT_ATOMS: atom_id res chain seq x y z
N MET A 1 17.06 -2.45 8.88
CA MET A 1 17.51 -2.75 7.50
C MET A 1 17.48 -1.45 6.68
N LYS A 2 18.59 -1.05 6.04
CA LYS A 2 18.63 0.19 5.23
C LYS A 2 17.71 0.04 4.01
N VAL A 3 16.73 0.94 3.87
CA VAL A 3 15.78 0.94 2.74
C VAL A 3 16.57 1.05 1.44
N LEU A 4 16.39 0.10 0.54
CA LEU A 4 17.02 0.12 -0.78
C LEU A 4 16.14 0.94 -1.71
N GLN A 5 16.58 2.15 -2.04
CA GLN A 5 15.84 3.02 -2.96
C GLN A 5 16.17 2.65 -4.41
N HIS A 6 15.21 2.03 -5.09
CA HIS A 6 15.29 1.70 -6.51
C HIS A 6 14.29 2.52 -7.34
N SER A 7 14.39 2.50 -8.68
CA SER A 7 13.56 3.37 -9.54
C SER A 7 12.06 3.10 -9.39
N ALA A 8 11.65 1.83 -9.37
CA ALA A 8 10.27 1.42 -9.14
C ALA A 8 9.73 1.80 -7.74
N TYR A 9 10.60 2.24 -6.83
CA TYR A 9 10.25 2.80 -5.52
C TYR A 9 10.24 4.34 -5.53
N ARG A 10 11.24 4.99 -6.15
CA ARG A 10 11.38 6.46 -6.14
C ARG A 10 10.25 7.19 -6.85
N GLY A 11 9.91 6.80 -8.08
CA GLY A 11 8.86 7.46 -8.84
C GLY A 11 7.49 7.47 -8.13
N PRO A 12 6.98 6.30 -7.70
CA PRO A 12 5.75 6.24 -6.93
C PRO A 12 5.81 6.97 -5.58
N ARG A 13 6.97 6.96 -4.89
CA ARG A 13 7.18 7.68 -3.63
C ARG A 13 7.04 9.19 -3.84
N ASP A 14 7.65 9.74 -4.88
CA ASP A 14 7.63 11.16 -5.15
C ASP A 14 6.22 11.62 -5.56
N ARG A 15 5.50 10.80 -6.33
CA ARG A 15 4.06 11.02 -6.60
C ARG A 15 3.22 11.00 -5.32
N LEU A 16 3.52 10.08 -4.38
CA LEU A 16 2.83 10.05 -3.09
C LEU A 16 3.12 11.32 -2.30
N ARG A 17 4.39 11.73 -2.21
CA ARG A 17 4.76 12.97 -1.52
C ARG A 17 4.00 14.18 -2.08
N ALA A 18 4.01 14.34 -3.40
CA ALA A 18 3.33 15.45 -4.08
C ALA A 18 1.80 15.41 -3.91
N ALA A 19 1.19 14.22 -3.89
CA ALA A 19 -0.23 14.07 -3.62
C ALA A 19 -0.59 14.51 -2.18
N LEU A 20 0.25 14.15 -1.20
CA LEU A 20 0.03 14.52 0.19
C LEU A 20 0.31 15.99 0.49
N ASP A 21 1.24 16.65 -0.23
CA ASP A 21 1.48 18.10 -0.11
C ASP A 21 0.24 18.93 -0.45
N ASN A 22 -0.58 18.44 -1.37
CA ASN A 22 -1.84 19.07 -1.75
C ASN A 22 -2.99 18.57 -0.87
N HIS A 23 -2.94 18.87 0.43
CA HIS A 23 -3.97 18.44 1.38
C HIS A 23 -5.38 18.85 0.94
N ARG A 24 -6.29 17.89 0.88
CA ARG A 24 -7.69 18.02 0.47
C ARG A 24 -8.54 17.12 1.36
N PRO A 25 -9.36 17.70 2.26
CA PRO A 25 -10.30 16.93 3.07
C PRO A 25 -11.19 16.03 2.20
N GLY A 26 -11.43 14.79 2.65
CA GLY A 26 -12.23 13.80 1.92
C GLY A 26 -11.51 13.13 0.76
N HIS A 27 -10.37 13.64 0.32
CA HIS A 27 -9.61 13.03 -0.78
C HIS A 27 -8.94 11.73 -0.33
N MET A 28 -8.86 10.75 -1.23
CA MET A 28 -8.32 9.42 -0.97
C MET A 28 -7.15 9.11 -1.91
N VAL A 29 -5.98 8.88 -1.35
CA VAL A 29 -4.79 8.46 -2.10
C VAL A 29 -4.64 6.95 -2.00
N PHE A 30 -4.85 6.25 -3.10
CA PHE A 30 -4.71 4.80 -3.17
C PHE A 30 -3.32 4.38 -3.61
N VAL A 31 -2.58 3.66 -2.76
CA VAL A 31 -1.27 3.09 -3.05
C VAL A 31 -1.44 1.61 -3.39
N ILE A 32 -1.35 1.28 -4.68
CA ILE A 32 -1.70 -0.04 -5.22
C ILE A 32 -0.48 -0.73 -5.81
N GLY A 33 -0.34 -2.03 -5.54
CA GLY A 33 0.78 -2.85 -5.99
C GLY A 33 0.67 -4.28 -5.48
N PRO A 34 1.39 -5.25 -6.07
CA PRO A 34 1.45 -6.61 -5.54
C PRO A 34 1.95 -6.66 -4.09
N SER A 35 1.70 -7.77 -3.38
CA SER A 35 2.29 -7.98 -2.06
C SER A 35 3.82 -7.93 -2.15
N GLY A 36 4.50 -7.47 -1.10
CA GLY A 36 5.98 -7.44 -1.08
C GLY A 36 6.68 -6.39 -1.96
N VAL A 37 5.98 -5.63 -2.81
CA VAL A 37 6.61 -4.61 -3.69
C VAL A 37 7.14 -3.37 -2.94
N GLY A 38 6.78 -3.20 -1.66
CA GLY A 38 7.29 -2.12 -0.80
C GLY A 38 6.33 -0.95 -0.54
N LYS A 39 5.02 -1.12 -0.78
CA LYS A 39 3.99 -0.08 -0.55
C LYS A 39 4.00 0.50 0.86
N THR A 40 3.97 -0.35 1.89
CA THR A 40 3.98 0.06 3.31
C THR A 40 5.28 0.78 3.65
N THR A 41 6.43 0.29 3.15
CA THR A 41 7.74 0.94 3.31
C THR A 41 7.77 2.32 2.65
N MET A 42 7.16 2.47 1.47
CA MET A 42 7.04 3.73 0.75
C MET A 42 6.16 4.73 1.51
N ARG A 43 4.93 4.32 1.87
CA ARG A 43 4.00 5.15 2.64
C ARG A 43 4.63 5.66 3.92
N ARG A 44 5.20 4.76 4.73
CA ARG A 44 5.85 5.11 6.00
C ARG A 44 7.06 6.04 5.79
N SER A 45 7.82 5.87 4.70
CA SER A 45 8.90 6.80 4.37
C SER A 45 8.40 8.22 4.12
N VAL A 46 7.29 8.38 3.41
CA VAL A 46 6.70 9.70 3.14
C VAL A 46 6.09 10.29 4.42
N MET A 47 5.33 9.48 5.17
CA MET A 47 4.76 9.94 6.45
C MET A 47 5.84 10.35 7.45
N ARG A 48 6.97 9.63 7.52
CA ARG A 48 8.11 10.01 8.37
C ARG A 48 8.78 11.30 7.91
N GLU A 49 8.90 11.52 6.61
CA GLU A 49 9.42 12.79 6.09
C GLU A 49 8.54 13.97 6.51
N MET A 50 7.21 13.81 6.48
CA MET A 50 6.26 14.87 6.82
C MET A 50 6.04 15.06 8.33
N PHE A 51 5.99 13.96 9.09
CA PHE A 51 5.50 13.95 10.47
C PHE A 51 6.39 13.14 11.42
N GLY A 52 7.56 12.69 11.00
CA GLY A 52 8.40 11.75 11.74
C GLY A 52 9.03 12.28 13.04
N ASN A 53 8.83 13.55 13.36
CA ASN A 53 9.28 14.16 14.61
C ASN A 53 8.09 14.59 15.50
N PRO A 54 7.61 13.71 16.40
CA PRO A 54 6.51 14.03 17.31
C PRO A 54 6.75 15.22 18.24
N ASN A 55 8.00 15.59 18.50
CA ASN A 55 8.33 16.75 19.34
C ASN A 55 7.98 18.09 18.68
N LEU A 56 7.76 18.10 17.36
CA LEU A 56 7.31 19.27 16.61
C LEU A 56 5.78 19.41 16.60
N TRP A 57 5.05 18.44 17.16
CA TRP A 57 3.60 18.50 17.21
C TRP A 57 3.15 19.37 18.37
N GLU A 58 2.12 20.17 18.14
CA GLU A 58 1.47 20.89 19.22
C GLU A 58 0.90 19.90 20.26
N LYS A 59 0.85 20.32 21.52
CA LYS A 59 0.40 19.46 22.63
C LYS A 59 -1.00 18.89 22.35
N GLY A 60 -1.12 17.57 22.38
CA GLY A 60 -2.37 16.86 22.15
C GLY A 60 -2.75 16.70 20.67
N LYS A 61 -1.95 17.20 19.73
CA LYS A 61 -2.17 16.98 18.30
C LYS A 61 -1.52 15.67 17.82
N VAL A 62 -2.19 15.03 16.86
CA VAL A 62 -1.74 13.80 16.21
C VAL A 62 -2.02 13.96 14.72
N PRO A 63 -1.09 14.57 13.95
CA PRO A 63 -1.37 14.98 12.56
C PRO A 63 -1.55 13.80 11.60
N ALA A 64 -1.05 12.62 11.98
CA ALA A 64 -1.17 11.43 11.18
C ALA A 64 -1.27 10.16 12.04
N ILE A 65 -2.08 9.21 11.59
CA ILE A 65 -2.20 7.86 12.17
C ILE A 65 -2.09 6.79 11.09
N GLU A 66 -1.79 5.56 11.51
CA GLU A 66 -1.74 4.38 10.64
C GLU A 66 -2.49 3.23 11.31
N THR A 67 -3.36 2.55 10.55
CA THR A 67 -4.04 1.34 10.98
C THR A 67 -4.12 0.31 9.85
N PHE A 68 -4.62 -0.89 10.15
CA PHE A 68 -4.81 -1.98 9.20
C PHE A 68 -6.31 -2.31 9.11
N ALA A 69 -6.80 -2.48 7.89
CA ALA A 69 -8.09 -3.12 7.68
C ALA A 69 -7.93 -4.63 7.86
N CYS A 70 -8.46 -5.15 8.97
CA CYS A 70 -8.37 -6.57 9.33
C CYS A 70 -9.70 -7.30 9.12
N LEU A 71 -9.62 -8.63 9.08
CA LEU A 71 -10.77 -9.55 9.10
C LEU A 71 -10.83 -10.23 10.48
N PRO A 72 -11.39 -9.57 11.51
CA PRO A 72 -11.19 -9.97 12.91
C PRO A 72 -11.93 -11.25 13.30
N VAL A 73 -13.14 -11.49 12.76
CA VAL A 73 -13.99 -12.64 13.13
C VAL A 73 -14.75 -13.15 11.90
N GLY A 74 -14.73 -14.46 11.66
CA GLY A 74 -15.46 -15.11 10.57
C GLY A 74 -14.93 -14.82 9.16
N ALA A 75 -13.73 -14.25 9.05
CA ALA A 75 -13.09 -13.84 7.79
C ALA A 75 -13.85 -12.76 7.00
N TYR A 76 -14.72 -11.96 7.65
CA TYR A 76 -15.39 -10.82 7.04
C TYR A 76 -14.90 -9.49 7.63
N PHE A 77 -15.03 -8.44 6.83
CA PHE A 77 -14.78 -7.07 7.24
C PHE A 77 -15.79 -6.61 8.29
N SER A 78 -15.30 -5.84 9.25
CA SER A 78 -16.12 -5.22 10.29
C SER A 78 -15.82 -3.72 10.37
N SER A 79 -16.78 -2.92 9.92
CA SER A 79 -16.76 -1.46 10.02
C SER A 79 -16.59 -1.00 11.48
N ARG A 80 -17.31 -1.63 12.42
CA ARG A 80 -17.15 -1.37 13.86
C ARG A 80 -15.75 -1.67 14.37
N TYR A 81 -15.10 -2.73 13.89
CA TYR A 81 -13.73 -3.05 14.28
C TYR A 81 -12.75 -1.98 13.75
N LEU A 82 -12.86 -1.60 12.48
CA LEU A 82 -12.04 -0.53 11.91
C LEU A 82 -12.20 0.80 12.68
N ALA A 83 -13.43 1.17 13.05
CA ALA A 83 -13.69 2.37 13.85
C ALA A 83 -12.98 2.33 15.22
N ARG A 84 -12.90 1.15 15.84
CA ARG A 84 -12.20 0.97 17.13
C ARG A 84 -10.70 1.08 17.00
N GLU A 85 -10.11 0.49 15.95
CA GLU A 85 -8.69 0.61 15.67
C GLU A 85 -8.29 2.06 15.36
N LEU A 86 -9.12 2.80 14.60
CA LEU A 86 -8.93 4.23 14.38
C LEU A 86 -9.02 5.03 15.69
N LEU A 87 -10.02 4.76 16.52
CA LEU A 87 -10.11 5.40 17.85
C LEU A 87 -8.89 5.11 18.71
N LYS A 88 -8.38 3.88 18.68
CA LYS A 88 -7.19 3.50 19.43
C LYS A 88 -6.00 4.35 19.01
N GLU A 89 -5.71 4.41 17.71
CA GLU A 89 -4.60 5.20 17.17
C GLU A 89 -4.77 6.71 17.41
N LEU A 90 -5.99 7.24 17.36
CA LEU A 90 -6.24 8.66 17.67
C LEU A 90 -6.00 8.99 19.15
N ASN A 91 -6.25 8.04 20.05
CA ASN A 91 -6.14 8.28 21.49
C ASN A 91 -4.73 8.00 22.02
N ALA A 92 -4.13 6.93 21.52
CA ALA A 92 -2.88 6.35 21.97
C ALA A 92 -2.08 5.84 20.74
N PRO A 93 -1.53 6.74 19.90
CA PRO A 93 -0.90 6.39 18.63
C PRO A 93 0.32 5.52 18.85
N THR A 94 0.47 4.46 18.06
CA THR A 94 1.57 3.51 18.23
C THR A 94 2.91 4.06 17.75
N LEU A 95 2.90 5.08 16.87
CA LEU A 95 4.07 5.80 16.32
C LEU A 95 5.17 4.92 15.68
N THR A 96 4.90 3.63 15.45
CA THR A 96 5.85 2.68 14.86
C THR A 96 6.31 3.10 13.47
N TRP A 97 5.46 3.84 12.73
CA TRP A 97 5.80 4.41 11.43
C TRP A 97 6.79 5.59 11.53
N ALA A 98 6.81 6.34 12.63
CA ALA A 98 7.68 7.50 12.82
C ALA A 98 9.12 7.08 13.19
N LEU A 99 9.30 5.99 13.92
CA LEU A 99 10.62 5.52 14.36
C LEU A 99 11.45 4.96 13.18
N GLU A 100 12.71 5.37 13.07
CA GLU A 100 13.65 4.80 12.10
C GLU A 100 13.98 3.34 12.42
N GLY A 101 14.13 2.50 11.39
CA GLY A 101 14.73 1.17 11.55
C GLY A 101 13.79 0.00 11.84
N GLY A 102 12.48 0.21 11.96
CA GLY A 102 11.45 -0.82 11.75
C GLY A 102 11.65 -2.15 12.49
N SER A 103 12.26 -2.13 13.68
CA SER A 103 12.11 -3.23 14.62
C SER A 103 10.92 -2.90 15.51
N PRO A 104 9.94 -3.81 15.69
CA PRO A 104 8.89 -3.65 16.69
C PRO A 104 9.42 -3.46 18.13
N ARG A 105 10.76 -3.51 18.32
CA ARG A 105 11.48 -3.32 19.58
C ARG A 105 11.94 -1.89 19.86
N SER A 106 11.79 -0.95 18.93
CA SER A 106 12.00 0.47 19.23
C SER A 106 10.82 0.94 20.08
N SER A 107 10.90 0.65 21.36
CA SER A 107 9.94 1.10 22.35
C SER A 107 9.90 2.63 22.31
N PRO A 108 8.73 3.28 22.17
CA PRO A 108 8.62 4.68 22.51
C PRO A 108 9.22 4.92 23.90
N PRO A 109 9.77 6.12 24.18
CA PRO A 109 10.25 6.48 25.51
C PRO A 109 9.29 5.99 26.60
N SER A 110 9.83 5.46 27.69
CA SER A 110 9.07 4.79 28.77
C SER A 110 7.84 5.57 29.25
N ASP A 111 7.97 6.90 29.22
CA ASP A 111 6.96 7.84 29.72
C ASP A 111 5.76 7.90 28.76
N ILE A 112 6.01 7.83 27.44
CA ILE A 112 4.97 7.75 26.40
C ILE A 112 4.27 6.39 26.46
N GLN A 113 5.01 5.30 26.73
CA GLN A 113 4.43 3.96 26.86
C GLN A 113 3.49 3.83 28.06
N ALA A 114 3.84 4.42 29.20
CA ALA A 114 3.00 4.39 30.40
C ALA A 114 1.68 5.15 30.17
N GLU A 115 1.74 6.34 29.56
CA GLU A 115 0.55 7.14 29.22
C GLU A 115 -0.36 6.44 28.20
N VAL A 116 0.23 5.85 27.15
CA VAL A 116 -0.48 5.07 26.12
C VAL A 116 -1.20 3.87 26.75
N ARG A 117 -0.54 3.15 27.65
CA ARG A 117 -1.10 1.94 28.29
C ARG A 117 -2.26 2.23 29.23
N ASP A 118 -2.15 3.27 30.05
CA ASP A 118 -3.24 3.66 30.97
C ASP A 118 -4.48 4.10 30.18
N ARG A 119 -4.28 4.88 29.11
CA ARG A 119 -5.37 5.27 28.20
C ARG A 119 -5.98 4.09 27.47
N ASP A 120 -5.19 3.13 26.97
CA ASP A 120 -5.69 1.97 26.23
C ASP A 120 -6.60 1.09 27.12
N LEU A 121 -6.26 0.92 28.40
CA LEU A 121 -7.09 0.18 29.37
C LEU A 121 -8.41 0.88 29.68
N GLN A 122 -8.40 2.20 29.83
CA GLN A 122 -9.62 2.99 30.07
C GLN A 122 -10.52 3.03 28.83
N LEU A 123 -9.95 3.21 27.64
CA LEU A 123 -10.67 3.21 26.37
C LEU A 123 -11.25 1.84 26.01
N GLY A 124 -10.51 0.75 26.24
CA GLY A 124 -10.96 -0.61 25.91
C GLY A 124 -12.28 -0.97 26.60
N ARG A 125 -12.48 -0.55 27.85
CA ARG A 125 -13.72 -0.79 28.61
C ARG A 125 -14.90 0.06 28.11
N TYR A 126 -14.63 1.30 27.68
CA TYR A 126 -15.65 2.20 27.14
C TYR A 126 -16.11 1.75 25.74
N GLN A 127 -15.17 1.40 24.86
CA GLN A 127 -15.45 1.05 23.47
C GLN A 127 -16.28 -0.24 23.28
N LEU A 128 -16.18 -1.20 24.21
CA LEU A 128 -16.95 -2.45 24.12
C LEU A 128 -18.46 -2.22 24.18
N ARG A 129 -18.90 -1.10 24.78
CA ARG A 129 -20.32 -0.77 24.96
C ARG A 129 -20.91 0.09 23.85
N LEU A 130 -20.07 0.70 23.01
CA LEU A 130 -20.51 1.63 21.96
C LEU A 130 -21.08 0.88 20.76
N THR A 131 -22.21 1.34 20.26
CA THR A 131 -22.73 0.99 18.93
C THR A 131 -21.76 1.43 17.82
N GLU A 132 -21.92 0.89 16.61
CA GLU A 132 -21.09 1.30 15.47
C GLU A 132 -21.19 2.81 15.16
N ALA A 133 -22.39 3.38 15.23
CA ALA A 133 -22.62 4.81 14.99
C ALA A 133 -21.94 5.68 16.04
N GLU A 134 -21.95 5.27 17.32
CA GLU A 134 -21.25 5.96 18.40
C GLU A 134 -19.73 5.86 18.27
N CYS A 135 -19.21 4.71 17.81
CA CYS A 135 -17.80 4.56 17.48
C CYS A 135 -17.39 5.58 16.41
N TRP A 136 -18.08 5.62 15.27
CA TRP A 136 -17.76 6.55 14.19
C TRP A 136 -17.92 8.02 14.57
N SER A 137 -18.96 8.35 15.34
CA SER A 137 -19.13 9.69 15.91
C SER A 137 -17.96 10.09 16.81
N SER A 138 -17.41 9.14 17.55
CA SER A 138 -16.24 9.36 18.40
C SER A 138 -14.94 9.44 17.59
N VAL A 139 -14.81 8.66 16.51
CA VAL A 139 -13.69 8.77 15.55
C VAL A 139 -13.65 10.20 15.02
N ARG A 140 -14.76 10.69 14.46
CA ARG A 140 -14.87 12.05 13.90
C ARG A 140 -14.45 13.12 14.91
N ARG A 141 -15.04 13.09 16.12
CA ARG A 141 -14.71 14.05 17.19
C ARG A 141 -13.23 14.00 17.57
N SER A 142 -12.66 12.80 17.64
CA SER A 142 -11.24 12.62 17.97
C SER A 142 -10.33 13.13 16.85
N MET A 143 -10.67 12.89 15.58
CA MET A 143 -9.92 13.40 14.42
C MET A 143 -9.87 14.94 14.46
N VAL A 144 -11.01 15.60 14.67
CA VAL A 144 -11.10 17.06 14.78
C VAL A 144 -10.32 17.58 15.99
N ALA A 145 -10.53 17.01 17.18
CA ALA A 145 -9.87 17.46 18.41
C ALA A 145 -8.33 17.33 18.32
N ARG A 146 -7.85 16.25 17.71
CA ARG A 146 -6.42 15.94 17.54
C ARG A 146 -5.78 16.62 16.31
N ASP A 147 -6.53 17.40 15.52
CA ASP A 147 -6.08 17.93 14.22
C ASP A 147 -5.43 16.85 13.34
N CYS A 148 -6.09 15.69 13.24
CA CYS A 148 -5.59 14.56 12.47
C CYS A 148 -5.79 14.83 10.98
N LYS A 149 -4.72 15.17 10.26
CA LYS A 149 -4.78 15.52 8.83
C LYS A 149 -4.72 14.29 7.94
N TYR A 150 -4.01 13.24 8.34
CA TYR A 150 -3.82 12.05 7.50
C TYR A 150 -4.17 10.76 8.23
N VAL A 151 -5.00 9.93 7.61
CA VAL A 151 -5.32 8.59 8.12
C VAL A 151 -4.87 7.56 7.11
N ALA A 152 -3.83 6.81 7.45
CA ALA A 152 -3.36 5.69 6.65
C ALA A 152 -4.08 4.39 7.04
N ILE A 153 -4.65 3.70 6.06
CA ILE A 153 -5.26 2.38 6.23
C ILE A 153 -4.54 1.41 5.29
N ASP A 154 -3.89 0.39 5.84
CA ASP A 154 -3.28 -0.69 5.07
C ASP A 154 -4.24 -1.86 4.87
N GLN A 155 -3.94 -2.74 3.91
CA GLN A 155 -4.73 -3.92 3.57
C GLN A 155 -6.19 -3.61 3.21
N ILE A 156 -6.43 -2.50 2.53
CA ILE A 156 -7.80 -2.01 2.26
C ILE A 156 -8.65 -2.97 1.42
N SER A 157 -8.03 -3.96 0.77
CA SER A 157 -8.75 -5.05 0.09
C SER A 157 -9.62 -5.88 1.03
N ALA A 158 -9.37 -5.82 2.35
CA ALA A 158 -10.27 -6.39 3.35
C ALA A 158 -11.70 -5.80 3.26
N LEU A 159 -11.87 -4.52 2.88
CA LEU A 159 -13.19 -3.88 2.71
C LEU A 159 -14.05 -4.55 1.62
N LEU A 160 -13.45 -5.38 0.75
CA LEU A 160 -14.16 -6.14 -0.28
C LEU A 160 -14.82 -7.40 0.28
N VAL A 161 -14.44 -7.85 1.48
CA VAL A 161 -14.87 -9.13 2.05
C VAL A 161 -16.04 -8.90 3.01
N ASN A 162 -17.23 -8.66 2.45
CA ASN A 162 -18.43 -8.33 3.23
C ASN A 162 -19.42 -9.50 3.31
N HIS A 163 -20.29 -9.45 4.32
CA HIS A 163 -21.49 -10.29 4.33
C HIS A 163 -22.40 -9.95 3.13
N LYS A 164 -23.20 -10.92 2.69
CA LYS A 164 -24.12 -10.78 1.54
C LYS A 164 -24.94 -9.47 1.65
N ASN A 165 -25.06 -8.74 0.54
CA ASN A 165 -25.85 -7.50 0.35
C ASN A 165 -25.21 -6.16 0.76
N LYS A 166 -23.92 -6.10 1.10
CA LYS A 166 -23.22 -4.81 1.28
C LYS A 166 -22.26 -4.53 0.11
N SER A 167 -22.39 -3.36 -0.51
CA SER A 167 -21.44 -2.94 -1.54
C SER A 167 -20.13 -2.53 -0.87
N PRO A 168 -18.96 -3.05 -1.31
CA PRO A 168 -17.68 -2.57 -0.81
C PRO A 168 -17.45 -1.07 -1.00
N ALA A 169 -18.08 -0.47 -2.03
CA ALA A 169 -18.01 0.97 -2.28
C ALA A 169 -18.68 1.79 -1.16
N ASP A 170 -19.70 1.26 -0.47
CA ASP A 170 -20.38 1.94 0.64
C ASP A 170 -19.40 2.22 1.79
N HIS A 171 -18.47 1.28 2.04
CA HIS A 171 -17.44 1.46 3.06
C HIS A 171 -16.43 2.55 2.67
N ALA A 172 -16.02 2.59 1.41
CA ALA A 172 -15.13 3.65 0.92
C ALA A 172 -15.81 5.02 0.94
N LEU A 173 -17.09 5.10 0.55
CA LEU A 173 -17.88 6.33 0.57
C LEU A 173 -18.09 6.85 2.00
N HIS A 174 -18.37 5.96 2.94
CA HIS A 174 -18.47 6.33 4.35
C HIS A 174 -17.13 6.88 4.88
N LEU A 175 -16.00 6.25 4.54
CA LEU A 175 -14.69 6.76 4.94
C LEU A 175 -14.39 8.12 4.31
N MET A 176 -14.72 8.32 3.04
CA MET A 176 -14.56 9.59 2.32
C MET A 176 -15.32 10.72 3.03
N THR A 177 -16.62 10.53 3.28
CA THR A 177 -17.49 11.52 3.95
C THR A 177 -17.05 11.79 5.39
N LEU A 178 -16.59 10.77 6.12
CA LEU A 178 -16.01 10.94 7.45
C LEU A 178 -14.76 11.83 7.39
N ALA A 179 -13.82 11.52 6.48
CA ALA A 179 -12.58 12.27 6.33
C ALA A 179 -12.84 13.72 5.92
N GLU A 180 -13.78 13.95 5.01
CA GLU A 180 -14.23 15.29 4.62
C GLU A 180 -14.75 16.07 5.82
N SER A 181 -15.69 15.48 6.58
CA SER A 181 -16.29 16.12 7.76
C SER A 181 -15.30 16.41 8.89
N ALA A 182 -14.17 15.69 8.92
CA ALA A 182 -13.13 15.81 9.92
C ALA A 182 -11.94 16.67 9.47
N GLY A 183 -11.90 17.13 8.20
CA GLY A 183 -10.78 17.89 7.65
C GLY A 183 -9.56 17.05 7.27
N SER A 184 -9.72 15.74 7.10
CA SER A 184 -8.63 14.76 6.91
C SER A 184 -8.57 14.20 5.49
N MET A 185 -7.41 13.69 5.09
CA MET A 185 -7.16 12.94 3.86
C MET A 185 -6.86 11.47 4.20
N LEU A 186 -7.30 10.55 3.34
CA LEU A 186 -7.07 9.11 3.51
C LEU A 186 -5.91 8.61 2.64
N ILE A 187 -5.08 7.73 3.19
CA ILE A 187 -4.01 7.04 2.46
C ILE A 187 -4.29 5.54 2.52
N MET A 188 -4.77 4.98 1.41
CA MET A 188 -5.34 3.63 1.33
C MET A 188 -4.36 2.71 0.61
N THR A 189 -3.75 1.75 1.31
CA THR A 189 -2.78 0.82 0.71
C THR A 189 -3.39 -0.56 0.51
N GLY A 190 -3.25 -1.11 -0.70
CA GLY A 190 -3.82 -2.42 -1.03
C GLY A 190 -3.21 -3.09 -2.27
N ILE A 191 -3.77 -4.25 -2.63
CA ILE A 191 -3.47 -4.95 -3.89
C ILE A 191 -4.41 -4.49 -5.01
N HIS A 192 -4.22 -4.96 -6.24
CA HIS A 192 -4.99 -4.52 -7.43
C HIS A 192 -6.51 -4.60 -7.23
N ARG A 193 -7.01 -5.58 -6.46
CA ARG A 193 -8.45 -5.72 -6.15
C ARG A 193 -9.08 -4.49 -5.52
N ALA A 194 -8.28 -3.68 -4.82
CA ALA A 194 -8.64 -2.39 -4.25
C ALA A 194 -9.40 -1.47 -5.21
N VAL A 195 -9.10 -1.56 -6.51
CA VAL A 195 -9.70 -0.72 -7.58
C VAL A 195 -11.22 -0.82 -7.59
N GLN A 196 -11.78 -1.94 -7.15
CA GLN A 196 -13.22 -2.14 -7.04
C GLN A 196 -13.89 -1.18 -6.05
N LEU A 197 -13.15 -0.63 -5.07
CA LEU A 197 -13.70 0.28 -4.07
C LEU A 197 -14.14 1.63 -4.63
N TRP A 198 -13.53 2.12 -5.71
CA TRP A 198 -13.86 3.43 -6.31
C TRP A 198 -14.26 3.35 -7.79
N SER A 199 -14.03 2.23 -8.46
CA SER A 199 -14.36 2.09 -9.89
C SER A 199 -15.86 2.04 -10.14
N ILE A 200 -16.68 1.68 -9.15
CA ILE A 200 -18.13 1.55 -9.30
C ILE A 200 -18.83 2.91 -9.09
N GLU A 201 -18.35 3.73 -8.15
CA GLU A 201 -19.00 4.98 -7.76
C GLU A 201 -18.31 6.21 -8.35
N SER A 202 -19.08 7.04 -9.07
CA SER A 202 -18.54 8.21 -9.77
C SER A 202 -18.04 9.31 -8.83
N GLU A 203 -18.63 9.43 -7.64
CA GLU A 203 -18.23 10.38 -6.60
C GLU A 203 -16.84 10.02 -6.04
N LEU A 204 -16.66 8.76 -5.64
CA LEU A 204 -15.36 8.23 -5.20
C LEU A 204 -14.30 8.40 -6.29
N ARG A 205 -14.64 8.14 -7.55
CA ARG A 205 -13.69 8.26 -8.67
C ARG A 205 -13.10 9.66 -8.82
N ARG A 206 -13.84 10.73 -8.49
CA ARG A 206 -13.35 12.12 -8.57
C ARG A 206 -12.46 12.50 -7.39
N SER A 207 -12.68 11.89 -6.23
CA SER A 207 -11.95 12.15 -4.99
C SER A 207 -10.79 11.16 -4.76
N VAL A 208 -10.38 10.43 -5.80
CA VAL A 208 -9.32 9.42 -5.73
C VAL A 208 -8.10 9.83 -6.55
N THR A 209 -6.92 9.64 -5.97
CA THR A 209 -5.65 9.60 -6.70
C THR A 209 -5.03 8.22 -6.55
N SER A 210 -4.83 7.52 -7.67
CA SER A 210 -4.15 6.22 -7.67
C SER A 210 -2.64 6.38 -7.89
N ILE A 211 -1.87 5.70 -7.06
CA ILE A 211 -0.42 5.62 -7.11
C ILE A 211 -0.05 4.16 -7.27
N TRP A 212 0.33 3.80 -8.49
CA TRP A 212 0.77 2.47 -8.83
C TRP A 212 2.23 2.25 -8.43
N VAL A 213 2.48 1.13 -7.76
CA VAL A 213 3.79 0.64 -7.34
C VAL A 213 4.04 -0.69 -8.05
N PRO A 214 4.50 -0.65 -9.32
CA PRO A 214 4.65 -1.85 -10.13
C PRO A 214 5.87 -2.68 -9.72
N PRO A 215 5.82 -4.01 -9.89
CA PRO A 215 7.02 -4.84 -9.91
C PRO A 215 7.84 -4.56 -11.18
N TYR A 216 9.09 -5.02 -11.21
CA TYR A 216 9.88 -5.00 -12.44
C TYR A 216 9.27 -5.94 -13.47
N SER A 217 9.11 -5.50 -14.72
CA SER A 217 8.46 -6.31 -15.76
C SER A 217 9.29 -6.42 -17.02
N VAL A 218 9.19 -7.57 -17.69
CA VAL A 218 9.72 -7.76 -19.05
C VAL A 218 8.96 -6.91 -20.09
N ARG A 219 7.69 -6.56 -19.81
CA ARG A 219 6.86 -5.74 -20.70
C ARG A 219 7.39 -4.30 -20.78
N ARG A 220 8.06 -3.83 -19.72
CA ARG A 220 8.65 -2.49 -19.62
C ARG A 220 10.16 -2.55 -19.83
N LYS A 221 10.62 -2.16 -21.01
CA LYS A 221 12.08 -2.15 -21.34
C LYS A 221 12.91 -1.30 -20.35
N GLU A 222 12.30 -0.25 -19.81
CA GLU A 222 12.87 0.65 -18.81
C GLU A 222 13.17 -0.01 -17.45
N ASP A 223 12.53 -1.15 -17.12
CA ASP A 223 12.73 -1.85 -15.85
C ASP A 223 14.00 -2.71 -15.82
N ARG A 224 14.56 -3.06 -16.99
CA ARG A 224 15.71 -3.97 -17.10
C ARG A 224 16.94 -3.46 -16.36
N ALA A 225 17.38 -2.24 -16.67
CA ALA A 225 18.59 -1.67 -16.05
C ALA A 225 18.42 -1.43 -14.54
N PRO A 226 17.29 -0.88 -14.05
CA PRO A 226 16.97 -0.86 -12.63
C PRO A 226 17.00 -2.21 -11.93
N PHE A 227 16.42 -3.25 -12.54
CA PHE A 227 16.37 -4.58 -11.94
C PHE A 227 17.78 -5.17 -11.79
N LEU A 228 18.64 -5.02 -12.82
CA LEU A 228 20.04 -5.43 -12.72
C LEU A 228 20.79 -4.69 -11.60
N ARG A 229 20.57 -3.37 -11.45
CA ARG A 229 21.17 -2.60 -10.35
C ARG A 229 20.70 -3.06 -8.98
N LEU A 230 19.42 -3.44 -8.85
CA LEU A 230 18.89 -4.04 -7.63
C LEU A 230 19.65 -5.34 -7.32
N LEU A 231 19.80 -6.23 -8.30
CA LEU A 231 20.52 -7.49 -8.13
C LEU A 231 21.99 -7.26 -7.76
N THR A 232 22.68 -6.30 -8.36
CA THR A 232 24.04 -5.90 -7.96
C THR A 232 24.09 -5.45 -6.50
N SER A 233 23.15 -4.61 -6.08
CA SER A 233 23.07 -4.12 -4.70
C SER A 233 22.76 -5.23 -3.69
N LEU A 234 22.08 -6.29 -4.11
CA LEU A 234 21.83 -7.48 -3.30
C LEU A 234 23.04 -8.43 -3.29
N SER A 235 23.76 -8.55 -4.41
CA SER A 235 25.02 -9.30 -4.48
C SER A 235 26.04 -8.83 -3.44
N GLU A 236 26.10 -7.52 -3.17
CA GLU A 236 27.00 -6.94 -2.16
C GLU A 236 26.62 -7.26 -0.71
N ARG A 237 25.36 -7.68 -0.47
CA ARG A 237 24.82 -7.91 0.89
C ARG A 237 24.88 -9.38 1.32
N HIS A 238 25.18 -10.30 0.41
CA HIS A 238 25.21 -11.73 0.69
C HIS A 238 26.51 -12.36 0.18
N ASN A 239 26.93 -13.45 0.83
CA ASN A 239 28.16 -14.16 0.47
C ASN A 239 27.87 -15.17 -0.65
N PHE A 240 27.97 -14.75 -1.91
CA PHE A 240 27.78 -15.63 -3.07
C PHE A 240 29.08 -16.31 -3.52
N SER A 241 28.95 -17.45 -4.20
CA SER A 241 30.10 -18.12 -4.83
C SER A 241 30.77 -17.32 -5.93
N LYS A 242 29.99 -16.49 -6.65
CA LYS A 242 30.44 -15.50 -7.63
C LYS A 242 29.69 -14.20 -7.39
N GLN A 243 30.37 -13.06 -7.44
CA GLN A 243 29.73 -11.76 -7.22
C GLN A 243 28.67 -11.42 -8.28
N ASP A 244 28.87 -11.90 -9.51
CA ASP A 244 27.96 -11.71 -10.65
C ASP A 244 26.87 -12.79 -10.75
N LEU A 245 26.75 -13.69 -9.77
CA LEU A 245 25.81 -14.82 -9.82
C LEU A 245 24.36 -14.35 -10.06
N LEU A 246 23.88 -13.36 -9.29
CA LEU A 246 22.53 -12.83 -9.45
C LEU A 246 22.33 -12.18 -10.81
N ILE A 247 23.34 -11.50 -11.34
CA ILE A 247 23.28 -10.86 -12.65
C ILE A 247 23.16 -11.91 -13.76
N ARG A 248 23.93 -13.01 -13.67
CA ARG A 248 23.84 -14.14 -14.60
C ARG A 248 22.47 -14.83 -14.55
N MET A 249 21.84 -14.86 -13.37
CA MET A 249 20.53 -15.44 -13.14
C MET A 249 19.39 -14.42 -13.29
N ALA A 250 19.62 -13.22 -13.83
CA ALA A 250 18.62 -12.16 -13.81
C ALA A 250 17.29 -12.55 -14.47
N ALA A 251 17.32 -13.28 -15.59
CA ALA A 251 16.11 -13.76 -16.24
C ALA A 251 15.35 -14.76 -15.35
N ASP A 252 16.04 -15.76 -14.81
CA ASP A 252 15.46 -16.79 -13.94
C ASP A 252 14.88 -16.17 -12.67
N LEU A 253 15.60 -15.24 -12.05
CA LEU A 253 15.15 -14.52 -10.86
C LEU A 253 13.92 -13.66 -11.16
N LEU A 254 13.88 -13.00 -12.31
CA LEU A 254 12.71 -12.20 -12.71
C LEU A 254 11.48 -13.11 -12.88
N VAL A 255 11.65 -14.28 -13.50
CA VAL A 255 10.58 -15.28 -13.67
C VAL A 255 10.13 -15.84 -12.33
N ALA A 256 11.07 -16.27 -11.48
CA ALA A 256 10.78 -16.92 -10.20
C ALA A 256 10.15 -15.98 -9.15
N THR A 257 10.30 -14.66 -9.33
CA THR A 257 9.84 -13.65 -8.35
C THR A 257 8.80 -12.70 -8.92
N GLY A 258 8.51 -12.81 -10.21
CA GLY A 258 7.65 -11.87 -10.92
C GLY A 258 8.14 -10.42 -10.87
N GLY A 259 9.44 -10.21 -10.61
CA GLY A 259 10.04 -8.89 -10.42
C GLY A 259 9.61 -8.16 -9.15
N VAL A 260 8.99 -8.85 -8.19
CA VAL A 260 8.62 -8.28 -6.89
C VAL A 260 9.84 -8.31 -5.97
N TYR A 261 10.26 -7.13 -5.47
CA TYR A 261 11.42 -7.03 -4.57
C TYR A 261 11.31 -7.93 -3.32
N GLY A 262 10.14 -7.96 -2.67
CA GLY A 262 9.91 -8.81 -1.50
C GLY A 262 10.12 -10.29 -1.79
N GLU A 263 9.72 -10.77 -2.97
CA GLU A 263 9.93 -12.15 -3.40
C GLU A 263 11.41 -12.44 -3.69
N VAL A 264 12.13 -11.50 -4.31
CA VAL A 264 13.60 -11.61 -4.46
C VAL A 264 14.27 -11.72 -3.09
N ALA A 265 13.93 -10.85 -2.14
CA ALA A 265 14.52 -10.86 -0.82
C ALA A 265 14.23 -12.16 -0.05
N GLN A 266 12.99 -12.66 -0.12
CA GLN A 266 12.61 -13.94 0.51
C GLN A 266 13.31 -15.13 -0.14
N LEU A 267 13.39 -15.16 -1.48
CA LEU A 267 14.10 -16.20 -2.21
C LEU A 267 15.58 -16.27 -1.78
N LEU A 268 16.25 -15.12 -1.69
CA LEU A 268 17.64 -15.06 -1.23
C LEU A 268 17.80 -15.46 0.24
N SER A 269 16.83 -15.16 1.10
CA SER A 269 16.81 -15.64 2.48
C SER A 269 16.72 -17.16 2.54
N ARG A 270 15.78 -17.77 1.80
CA ARG A 270 15.64 -19.23 1.73
C ARG A 270 16.89 -19.90 1.17
N ALA A 271 17.51 -19.30 0.16
CA ALA A 271 18.76 -19.81 -0.41
C ALA A 271 19.92 -19.74 0.59
N ALA A 272 19.99 -18.69 1.41
CA ALA A 272 20.98 -18.58 2.48
C ALA A 272 20.79 -19.65 3.57
N ASP A 273 19.53 -19.91 3.95
CA ASP A 273 19.19 -20.97 4.91
C ASP A 273 19.55 -22.36 4.36
N ALA A 274 19.27 -22.62 3.07
CA ALA A 274 19.65 -23.86 2.40
C ALA A 274 21.17 -24.04 2.34
N ALA A 275 21.93 -22.99 2.02
CA ALA A 275 23.39 -23.01 2.04
C ALA A 275 23.93 -23.37 3.43
N LYS A 276 23.37 -22.77 4.47
CA LYS A 276 23.74 -23.03 5.86
C LYS A 276 23.43 -24.46 6.29
N GLN A 277 22.29 -25.02 5.89
CA GLN A 277 21.93 -26.41 6.17
C GLN A 277 22.89 -27.41 5.51
N GLU A 278 23.42 -27.08 4.33
CA GLU A 278 24.45 -27.87 3.65
C GLU A 278 25.87 -27.65 4.20
N GLY A 279 26.03 -26.81 5.23
CA GLY A 279 27.34 -26.43 5.77
C GLY A 279 28.17 -25.57 4.81
N SER A 280 27.54 -24.95 3.81
CA SER A 280 28.22 -24.09 2.84
C SER A 280 28.29 -22.65 3.34
N GLU A 281 29.50 -22.06 3.33
CA GLU A 281 29.71 -20.65 3.69
C GLU A 281 29.23 -19.68 2.60
N ARG A 282 28.98 -20.18 1.38
CA ARG A 282 28.63 -19.37 0.21
C ARG A 282 27.35 -19.86 -0.44
N ILE A 283 26.52 -18.93 -0.86
CA ILE A 283 25.31 -19.24 -1.64
C ILE A 283 25.72 -19.61 -3.07
N LEU A 284 25.33 -20.81 -3.48
CA LEU A 284 25.54 -21.38 -4.80
C LEU A 284 24.26 -21.25 -5.64
N LYS A 285 24.41 -21.38 -6.96
CA LYS A 285 23.29 -21.42 -7.91
C LYS A 285 22.23 -22.45 -7.49
N ARG A 286 22.67 -23.66 -7.09
CA ARG A 286 21.80 -24.75 -6.65
C ARG A 286 20.92 -24.39 -5.44
N HIS A 287 21.41 -23.55 -4.53
CA HIS A 287 20.64 -23.13 -3.34
C HIS A 287 19.50 -22.19 -3.72
N ILE A 288 19.73 -21.34 -4.73
CA ILE A 288 18.71 -20.44 -5.26
C ILE A 288 17.64 -21.23 -6.02
N GLU A 289 18.06 -22.14 -6.90
CA GLU A 289 17.14 -22.99 -7.67
C GLU A 289 16.29 -23.90 -6.78
N ALA A 290 16.88 -24.47 -5.73
CA ALA A 290 16.14 -25.26 -4.73
C ALA A 290 15.15 -24.43 -3.89
N SER A 291 15.25 -23.11 -3.93
CA SER A 291 14.39 -22.19 -3.16
C SER A 291 13.24 -21.60 -3.98
N TYR A 292 13.11 -22.00 -5.25
CA TYR A 292 11.98 -21.63 -6.11
C TYR A 292 10.67 -22.19 -5.56
N TYR A 293 9.59 -21.47 -5.88
CA TYR A 293 8.24 -21.91 -5.54
C TYR A 293 7.84 -23.17 -6.33
N SER A 294 6.82 -23.86 -5.84
CA SER A 294 6.13 -24.89 -6.63
C SER A 294 5.48 -24.28 -7.86
N ASP A 295 5.22 -25.08 -8.90
CA ASP A 295 4.56 -24.61 -10.13
C ASP A 295 3.20 -23.96 -9.84
N ASN A 296 2.45 -24.47 -8.86
CA ASN A 296 1.15 -23.92 -8.47
C ASN A 296 1.28 -22.54 -7.80
N ASP A 297 2.25 -22.37 -6.90
CA ASP A 297 2.48 -21.09 -6.23
C ASP A 297 3.04 -20.05 -7.21
N LEU A 298 3.91 -20.48 -8.13
CA LEU A 298 4.43 -19.62 -9.20
C LEU A 298 3.31 -19.18 -10.15
N ALA A 299 2.39 -20.07 -10.51
CA ALA A 299 1.22 -19.73 -11.32
C ALA A 299 0.29 -18.73 -10.61
N ASN A 300 0.10 -18.86 -9.29
CA ASN A 300 -0.69 -17.91 -8.50
C ASN A 300 -0.01 -16.53 -8.44
N LEU A 301 1.31 -16.49 -8.22
CA LEU A 301 2.10 -15.25 -8.23
C LEU A 301 1.95 -14.51 -9.57
N TRP A 302 2.10 -15.23 -10.69
CA TRP A 302 1.98 -14.63 -12.02
C TRP A 302 0.56 -14.15 -12.32
N ARG A 303 -0.47 -14.88 -11.89
CA ARG A 303 -1.86 -14.40 -12.00
C ARG A 303 -2.07 -13.07 -11.27
N ASP A 304 -1.58 -12.95 -10.04
CA ASP A 304 -1.69 -11.71 -9.26
C ASP A 304 -0.96 -10.52 -9.91
N ILE A 305 0.13 -10.80 -10.63
CA ILE A 305 0.90 -9.80 -11.37
C ILE A 305 0.17 -9.39 -12.65
N GLU A 306 -0.36 -10.34 -13.40
CA GLU A 306 -1.16 -10.08 -14.61
C GLU A 306 -2.40 -9.25 -14.26
N ASP A 307 -3.15 -9.66 -13.23
CA ASP A 307 -4.32 -8.90 -12.75
C ASP A 307 -3.93 -7.46 -12.32
N PHE A 308 -2.72 -7.29 -11.77
CA PHE A 308 -2.20 -5.96 -11.44
C PHE A 308 -1.84 -5.13 -12.67
N GLU A 309 -1.16 -5.72 -13.66
CA GLU A 309 -0.81 -5.04 -14.92
C GLU A 309 -2.08 -4.59 -15.65
N ASP A 310 -3.07 -5.47 -15.75
CA ASP A 310 -4.35 -5.19 -16.40
C ASP A 310 -5.12 -4.07 -15.66
N ALA A 311 -5.09 -4.06 -14.32
CA ALA A 311 -5.70 -3.00 -13.52
C ALA A 311 -5.01 -1.64 -13.68
N MET A 312 -3.71 -1.63 -14.00
CA MET A 312 -2.92 -0.41 -14.21
C MET A 312 -3.12 0.17 -15.62
N GLU A 313 -3.49 -0.65 -16.60
CA GLU A 313 -3.71 -0.18 -17.97
C GLU A 313 -4.82 0.88 -18.04
N ALA A 314 -4.46 2.05 -18.54
CA ALA A 314 -5.42 3.14 -18.72
C ALA A 314 -6.41 2.78 -19.84
N GLY A 315 -7.70 3.08 -19.62
CA GLY A 315 -8.69 2.98 -20.68
C GLY A 315 -8.30 3.83 -21.89
N SER A 316 -8.27 3.22 -23.08
CA SER A 316 -7.90 3.92 -24.30
C SER A 316 -9.02 4.88 -24.75
N ALA A 317 -8.80 6.18 -24.57
CA ALA A 317 -9.67 7.22 -25.13
C ALA A 317 -9.77 7.08 -26.65
N THR A 318 -8.67 6.71 -27.32
CA THR A 318 -8.62 6.46 -28.76
C THR A 318 -9.52 5.29 -29.18
N ALA A 319 -9.54 4.19 -28.42
CA ALA A 319 -10.45 3.07 -28.69
C ALA A 319 -11.92 3.47 -28.52
N ARG A 320 -12.24 4.33 -27.53
CA ARG A 320 -13.59 4.87 -27.30
C ARG A 320 -13.99 5.95 -28.30
N ALA A 321 -13.03 6.64 -28.89
CA ALA A 321 -13.24 7.66 -29.92
C ALA A 321 -13.49 7.07 -31.31
N LYS A 322 -13.06 5.84 -31.60
CA LYS A 322 -13.29 5.16 -32.90
C LYS A 322 -14.77 5.11 -33.34
N PRO A 323 -15.75 4.73 -32.49
CA PRO A 323 -17.16 4.75 -32.88
C PRO A 323 -17.77 6.17 -32.98
N LEU A 324 -17.17 7.17 -32.30
CA LEU A 324 -17.63 8.57 -32.37
C LEU A 324 -17.14 9.26 -33.64
N THR A 325 -15.91 8.96 -34.08
CA THR A 325 -15.33 9.55 -35.29
C THR A 325 -16.14 9.22 -36.54
N SER A 326 -16.70 8.01 -36.66
CA SER A 326 -17.59 7.64 -37.76
C SER A 326 -18.95 8.37 -37.75
N SER A 327 -19.49 8.69 -36.57
CA SER A 327 -20.74 9.43 -36.41
C SER A 327 -20.55 10.92 -36.69
N TRP A 328 -19.42 11.49 -36.27
CA TRP A 328 -19.15 12.92 -36.41
C TRP A 328 -18.76 13.29 -37.85
N THR A 329 -18.05 12.42 -38.58
CA THR A 329 -17.79 12.64 -40.01
C THR A 329 -19.05 12.72 -40.87
N SER A 330 -20.14 12.04 -40.47
CA SER A 330 -21.43 12.14 -41.15
C SER A 330 -22.14 13.47 -40.86
N SER A 331 -21.96 14.02 -39.65
CA SER A 331 -22.64 15.25 -39.21
C SER A 331 -21.90 16.52 -39.67
N TYR A 332 -20.56 16.48 -39.80
CA TYR A 332 -19.78 17.60 -40.35
C TYR A 332 -20.12 17.88 -41.82
N GLY A 333 -20.53 16.86 -42.59
CA GLY A 333 -20.99 17.03 -43.98
C GLY A 333 -22.36 17.71 -44.11
N GLU A 334 -23.19 17.69 -43.06
CA GLU A 334 -24.48 18.38 -43.02
C GLU A 334 -24.31 19.83 -42.55
N VAL A 335 -23.50 20.08 -41.52
CA VAL A 335 -23.23 21.44 -41.02
C VAL A 335 -22.47 22.29 -42.04
N CYS A 336 -21.59 21.71 -42.87
CA CYS A 336 -20.91 22.43 -43.96
C CYS A 336 -21.79 22.66 -45.21
N ARG A 337 -23.03 22.14 -45.25
CA ARG A 337 -24.00 22.42 -46.33
C ARG A 337 -25.02 23.49 -45.95
N GLU A 338 -25.10 23.84 -44.66
CA GLU A 338 -25.98 24.91 -44.13
C GLU A 338 -25.25 26.25 -43.96
N VAL A 339 -23.94 26.32 -44.23
CA VAL A 339 -23.14 27.55 -44.34
C VAL A 339 -22.77 27.76 -45.79
#